data_AF-A0AAD4LK21-F1
#
_entry.id   AF-A0AAD4LK21-F1
#
_cell.length_a   1.000
_cell.length_b   1.000
_cell.length_c   1.000
_cell.angle_alpha   90.00
_cell.angle_beta   90.00
_cell.angle_gamma   90.00
#
_symmetry.space_group_name_H-M   'P 1'
#
loop_
_entity.id
_entity.type
_entity.pdbx_description
1 polymer ?
#
loop_
_entity_poly.entity_id
_entity_poly.type
_entity_poly.pdbx_seq_one_letter_code
_entity_poly.pdbx_strand_id
1 'polypeptide(L)'
;MHTPKRARLVFPQSVNLPSKFPRRVTIENLSDELLLNIFRYYLDASPRFWLWLVHICCKWRRIVFASQQALRLRLFCTHGTSVLWLKALDCWSALPIVVQYGGSLALDPPAPEDEDNIMATLKQPDRVNSISLTVTSSLLEKLPTIEKPFSQLEDLVLLSQDNVRQTLPRTFRNLVGPSAS
;
A
#
# COMPACT_ATOMS: atom_id res chain seq x y z
N MET A 1 22.98 -39.50 51.42
CA MET A 1 22.46 -38.12 51.47
C MET A 1 23.54 -37.18 50.99
N HIS A 2 23.41 -36.68 49.76
CA HIS A 2 24.43 -35.91 49.04
C HIS A 2 23.88 -34.51 48.80
N THR A 3 24.52 -33.48 49.37
CA THR A 3 24.18 -32.08 49.14
C THR A 3 24.93 -31.54 47.92
N PRO A 4 24.29 -30.84 46.98
CA PRO A 4 24.98 -30.28 45.83
C PRO A 4 25.74 -28.99 46.20
N LYS A 5 27.00 -28.90 45.76
CA LYS A 5 27.85 -27.71 45.89
C LYS A 5 27.36 -26.61 44.94
N ARG A 6 27.05 -25.42 45.49
CA ARG A 6 26.60 -24.24 44.75
C ARG A 6 27.81 -23.39 44.36
N ALA A 7 28.14 -23.32 43.07
CA ALA A 7 29.15 -22.40 42.56
C ALA A 7 28.60 -20.95 42.59
N ARG A 8 29.38 -20.01 43.14
CA ARG A 8 29.13 -18.56 43.00
C ARG A 8 30.08 -18.02 41.95
N LEU A 9 29.54 -17.45 40.88
CA LEU A 9 30.30 -16.62 39.95
C LEU A 9 30.44 -15.23 40.57
N VAL A 10 31.67 -14.80 40.82
CA VAL A 10 32.00 -13.44 41.23
C VAL A 10 32.41 -12.68 39.98
N PHE A 11 31.61 -11.69 39.57
CA PHE A 11 31.96 -10.79 38.48
C PHE A 11 32.81 -9.63 39.04
N PRO A 12 33.89 -9.22 38.36
CA PRO A 12 34.67 -8.06 38.77
C PRO A 12 33.84 -6.77 38.62
N GLN A 13 34.00 -5.87 39.58
CA GLN A 13 33.31 -4.58 39.60
C GLN A 13 33.70 -3.76 38.37
N SER A 14 32.69 -3.30 37.63
CA SER A 14 32.83 -2.47 36.44
C SER A 14 33.50 -1.13 36.79
N VAL A 15 34.58 -0.82 36.09
CA VAL A 15 35.25 0.48 36.12
C VAL A 15 34.30 1.53 35.53
N ASN A 16 33.96 2.57 36.31
CA ASN A 16 33.14 3.69 35.85
C ASN A 16 33.94 4.60 34.91
N LEU A 17 33.67 4.52 33.61
CA LEU A 17 34.07 5.56 32.65
C LEU A 17 32.97 6.63 32.54
N PRO A 18 33.31 7.94 32.60
CA PRO A 18 32.34 9.01 32.37
C PRO A 18 31.99 9.06 30.89
N SER A 19 30.97 8.31 30.51
CA SER A 19 30.44 8.35 29.14
C SER A 19 29.57 9.59 28.95
N LYS A 20 30.18 10.64 28.39
CA LYS A 20 29.43 11.70 27.70
C LYS A 20 28.87 11.11 26.40
N PHE A 21 27.86 10.24 26.51
CA PHE A 21 27.09 9.86 25.34
C PHE A 21 26.37 11.10 24.81
N PRO A 22 26.42 11.41 23.50
CA PRO A 22 25.61 12.46 22.93
C PRO A 22 24.14 12.17 23.28
N ARG A 23 23.43 13.22 23.72
CA ARG A 23 22.05 13.16 24.20
C ARG A 23 21.23 12.33 23.21
N ARG A 24 20.82 11.13 23.63
CA ARG A 24 20.08 10.18 22.79
C ARG A 24 18.74 10.82 22.46
N VAL A 25 18.63 11.44 21.29
CA VAL A 25 17.36 11.93 20.79
C VAL A 25 16.54 10.69 20.45
N THR A 26 15.62 10.33 21.33
CA THR A 26 14.64 9.31 21.02
C THR A 26 13.77 9.83 19.89
N ILE A 27 13.37 8.96 18.98
CA ILE A 27 12.43 9.28 17.88
C ILE A 27 11.16 9.98 18.41
N GLU A 28 10.81 9.71 19.67
CA GLU A 28 9.69 10.33 20.39
C GLU A 28 9.84 11.86 20.55
N ASN A 29 11.07 12.37 20.56
CA ASN A 29 11.38 13.79 20.71
C ASN A 29 11.43 14.56 19.39
N LEU A 30 11.31 13.89 18.24
CA LEU A 30 11.22 14.56 16.94
C LEU A 30 9.90 15.33 16.86
N SER A 31 9.93 16.55 16.30
CA SER A 31 8.70 17.30 16.02
C SER A 31 7.84 16.58 14.98
N ASP A 32 6.53 16.81 15.02
CA ASP A 32 5.60 16.19 14.08
C ASP A 32 5.92 16.61 12.63
N GLU A 33 6.40 17.84 12.41
CA GLU A 33 6.86 18.33 11.10
C GLU A 33 8.06 17.56 10.56
N LEU A 34 9.07 17.30 11.40
CA LEU A 34 10.24 16.51 10.99
C LEU A 34 9.85 15.06 10.67
N LEU A 35 8.97 14.47 11.48
CA LEU A 35 8.43 13.13 11.22
C LEU A 35 7.66 13.09 9.90
N LEU A 36 6.82 14.09 9.61
CA LEU A 36 6.12 14.19 8.34
C LEU A 36 7.07 14.26 7.15
N ASN A 37 8.14 15.05 7.22
CA ASN A 37 9.14 15.12 6.16
C ASN A 37 9.86 13.78 5.96
N ILE A 38 10.19 13.08 7.05
CA ILE A 38 10.76 11.73 6.99
C ILE A 38 9.77 10.77 6.32
N PHE A 39 8.49 10.81 6.69
CA PHE A 39 7.47 9.93 6.11
C PHE A 39 7.32 10.17 4.62
N ARG A 40 7.27 11.44 4.19
CA ARG A 40 7.22 11.79 2.76
C ARG A 40 8.37 11.15 1.98
N TYR A 41 9.59 11.28 2.48
CA TYR A 41 10.76 10.68 1.86
C TYR A 41 10.62 9.15 1.69
N TYR A 42 10.17 8.44 2.72
CA TYR A 42 9.95 6.99 2.63
C TYR A 42 8.80 6.62 1.70
N LEU A 43 7.73 7.42 1.67
CA LEU A 43 6.55 7.14 0.86
C LEU A 43 6.76 7.46 -0.61
N ASP A 44 7.62 8.42 -0.95
CA ASP A 44 8.02 8.68 -2.33
C ASP A 44 8.79 7.48 -2.91
N ALA A 45 9.64 6.83 -2.09
CA ALA A 45 10.36 5.63 -2.49
C ALA A 45 9.50 4.35 -2.46
N SER A 46 8.61 4.24 -1.47
CA SER A 46 7.75 3.07 -1.27
C SER A 46 6.37 3.48 -0.76
N PRO A 47 5.41 3.78 -1.67
CA PRO A 47 4.08 4.29 -1.31
C PRO A 47 3.25 3.39 -0.40
N ARG A 48 3.59 2.10 -0.26
CA ARG A 48 2.91 1.15 0.62
C ARG A 48 3.45 1.12 2.05
N PHE A 49 4.58 1.79 2.27
CA PHE A 49 5.32 1.72 3.53
C PHE A 49 4.57 2.35 4.71
N TRP A 50 3.58 3.22 4.45
CA TRP A 50 2.79 3.84 5.52
C TRP A 50 2.05 2.82 6.39
N LEU A 51 1.65 1.67 5.84
CA LEU A 51 1.06 0.58 6.61
C LEU A 51 2.02 0.11 7.71
N TRP A 52 3.32 0.08 7.44
CA TRP A 52 4.32 -0.24 8.45
C TRP A 52 4.53 0.90 9.44
N LEU A 53 4.54 2.16 8.96
CA LEU A 53 4.68 3.35 9.82
C LEU A 53 3.62 3.41 10.92
N VAL A 54 2.37 3.03 10.63
CA VAL A 54 1.28 3.04 11.62
C VAL A 54 1.41 1.95 12.70
N HIS A 55 2.30 0.97 12.51
CA HIS A 55 2.56 -0.09 13.48
C HIS A 55 3.75 0.20 14.41
N ILE A 56 4.59 1.21 14.11
CA ILE A 56 5.81 1.48 14.91
C ILE A 56 5.46 1.99 16.31
N CYS A 57 4.68 3.07 16.42
CA CYS A 57 4.21 3.58 17.71
C CYS A 57 2.94 4.43 17.54
N CYS A 58 2.26 4.71 18.65
CA CYS A 58 1.01 5.50 18.66
C CYS A 58 1.17 6.90 18.07
N LYS A 59 2.33 7.55 18.30
CA LYS A 59 2.62 8.89 17.76
C LYS A 59 2.65 8.88 16.24
N TRP A 60 3.37 7.93 15.64
CA TRP A 60 3.51 7.82 14.19
C TRP A 60 2.17 7.51 13.53
N ARG A 61 1.42 6.55 14.12
CA ARG A 61 0.04 6.25 13.71
C ARG A 61 -0.83 7.50 13.65
N ARG A 62 -0.80 8.32 14.72
CA ARG A 62 -1.61 9.54 14.80
C ARG A 62 -1.23 10.55 13.72
N ILE A 63 0.07 10.76 13.49
CA ILE A 63 0.57 11.68 12.47
C ILE A 63 0.17 11.23 11.06
N VAL A 64 0.37 9.95 10.74
CA VAL A 64 0.01 9.37 9.43
C VAL A 64 -1.48 9.56 9.15
N PHE A 65 -2.36 9.27 10.12
CA PHE A 65 -3.79 9.44 9.94
C PHE A 65 -4.27 10.89 9.95
N ALA A 66 -3.63 11.78 10.72
CA ALA A 66 -3.93 13.21 10.67
C ALA A 66 -3.49 13.86 9.35
N SER A 67 -2.53 13.26 8.65
CA SER A 67 -1.88 13.85 7.47
C SER A 67 -2.06 13.01 6.20
N GLN A 68 -3.15 12.23 6.10
CA GLN A 68 -3.41 11.32 4.98
C GLN A 68 -3.27 12.00 3.61
N GLN A 69 -3.87 13.19 3.45
CA GLN A 69 -3.82 13.95 2.21
C GLN A 69 -2.44 14.57 1.95
N ALA A 70 -1.79 15.12 2.99
CA ALA A 70 -0.47 15.74 2.86
C ALA A 70 0.63 14.72 2.51
N LEU A 71 0.47 13.48 3.00
CA LEU A 71 1.31 12.33 2.69
C LEU A 71 0.87 11.58 1.42
N ARG A 72 -0.22 12.02 0.77
CA ARG A 72 -0.78 11.41 -0.44
C ARG A 72 -0.95 9.90 -0.30
N LEU A 73 -1.45 9.45 0.85
CA LEU A 73 -1.60 8.02 1.12
C LEU A 73 -2.56 7.40 0.11
N ARG A 74 -2.18 6.22 -0.39
CA ARG A 74 -2.97 5.43 -1.34
C ARG A 74 -3.05 3.98 -0.85
N LEU A 75 -4.15 3.34 -1.19
CA LEU A 75 -4.41 1.94 -0.96
C LEU A 75 -4.09 1.18 -2.24
N PHE A 76 -3.33 0.08 -2.14
CA PHE A 76 -2.88 -0.68 -3.30
C PHE A 76 -3.57 -2.05 -3.30
N CYS A 77 -4.36 -2.31 -4.34
CA CYS A 77 -4.93 -3.62 -4.64
C CYS A 77 -4.00 -4.32 -5.65
N THR A 78 -3.24 -5.31 -5.19
CA THR A 78 -2.25 -6.06 -5.99
C THR A 78 -2.26 -7.54 -5.64
N HIS A 79 -1.44 -8.35 -6.33
CA HIS A 79 -1.27 -9.77 -6.04
C HIS A 79 -1.16 -10.06 -4.53
N GLY A 80 -1.98 -11.01 -4.07
CA GLY A 80 -2.03 -11.42 -2.66
C GLY A 80 -2.77 -10.46 -1.72
N THR A 81 -3.39 -9.39 -2.22
CA THR A 81 -4.32 -8.59 -1.41
C THR A 81 -5.49 -9.48 -0.99
N SER A 82 -5.72 -9.64 0.31
CA SER A 82 -6.80 -10.49 0.81
C SER A 82 -8.16 -9.78 0.79
N VAL A 83 -9.24 -10.55 0.72
CA VAL A 83 -10.61 -10.03 0.89
C VAL A 83 -10.81 -9.33 2.25
N LEU A 84 -10.01 -9.68 3.26
CA LEU A 84 -10.03 -8.99 4.56
C LEU A 84 -9.51 -7.54 4.46
N TRP A 85 -8.55 -7.29 3.56
CA TRP A 85 -8.10 -5.93 3.26
C TRP A 85 -9.23 -5.09 2.65
N LEU A 86 -10.04 -5.68 1.76
CA LEU A 86 -11.24 -5.04 1.21
C LEU A 86 -12.25 -4.65 2.30
N LYS A 87 -12.43 -5.48 3.33
CA LYS A 87 -13.29 -5.15 4.49
C LYS A 87 -12.72 -4.02 5.35
N ALA A 88 -11.40 -3.94 5.47
CA ALA A 88 -10.74 -2.85 6.18
C ALA A 88 -10.87 -1.51 5.44
N LEU A 89 -11.24 -1.50 4.15
CA LEU A 89 -11.47 -0.28 3.38
C LEU A 89 -12.56 0.62 3.97
N ASP A 90 -13.49 0.06 4.74
CA ASP A 90 -14.52 0.83 5.44
C ASP A 90 -13.90 1.76 6.50
N CYS A 91 -12.83 1.30 7.16
CA CYS A 91 -12.05 2.12 8.11
C CYS A 91 -11.21 3.19 7.39
N TRP A 92 -10.93 2.99 6.10
CA TRP A 92 -10.08 3.85 5.28
C TRP A 92 -10.85 4.52 4.15
N SER A 93 -12.14 4.78 4.34
CA SER A 93 -13.08 5.15 3.27
C SER A 93 -12.67 6.39 2.46
N ALA A 94 -11.85 7.28 3.03
CA ALA A 94 -11.37 8.50 2.38
C ALA A 94 -10.14 8.30 1.47
N LEU A 95 -9.42 7.17 1.57
CA LEU A 95 -8.16 7.00 0.84
C LEU A 95 -8.42 6.56 -0.62
N PRO A 96 -7.74 7.17 -1.61
CA PRO A 96 -7.76 6.71 -3.00
C PRO A 96 -7.20 5.29 -3.14
N ILE A 97 -7.71 4.56 -4.13
CA ILE A 97 -7.31 3.17 -4.42
C ILE A 97 -6.60 3.09 -5.76
N VAL A 98 -5.46 2.40 -5.76
CA VAL A 98 -4.66 2.04 -6.93
C VAL A 98 -4.82 0.55 -7.19
N VAL A 99 -5.28 0.17 -8.36
CA VAL A 99 -5.33 -1.22 -8.82
C VAL A 99 -4.06 -1.50 -9.62
N GLN A 100 -3.21 -2.42 -9.18
CA GLN A 100 -1.92 -2.71 -9.81
C GLN A 100 -1.69 -4.22 -9.94
N TYR A 101 -2.18 -4.78 -11.04
CA TYR A 101 -2.05 -6.18 -11.48
C TYR A 101 -1.51 -6.24 -12.92
N GLY A 102 -0.66 -5.28 -13.28
CA GLY A 102 -0.12 -5.12 -14.62
C GLY A 102 0.92 -4.02 -14.69
N GLY A 103 1.19 -3.53 -15.90
CA GLY A 103 2.13 -2.45 -16.15
C GLY A 103 3.60 -2.88 -16.28
N SER A 104 3.88 -4.17 -16.18
CA SER A 104 5.18 -4.76 -16.51
C SER A 104 4.98 -6.15 -17.08
N LEU A 105 5.66 -6.45 -18.19
CA LEU A 105 5.70 -7.80 -18.78
C LEU A 105 6.39 -8.83 -17.86
N ALA A 106 7.08 -8.36 -16.82
CA ALA A 106 7.72 -9.21 -15.83
C ALA A 106 6.79 -9.62 -14.67
N LEU A 107 5.57 -9.07 -14.60
CA LEU A 107 4.59 -9.48 -13.62
C LEU A 107 3.66 -10.54 -14.23
N ASP A 108 3.41 -11.59 -13.45
CA ASP A 108 2.41 -12.58 -13.80
C ASP A 108 1.03 -11.91 -13.95
N PRO A 109 0.18 -12.41 -14.85
CA PRO A 109 -1.20 -11.97 -14.95
C PRO A 109 -1.94 -12.28 -13.63
N PRO A 110 -3.01 -11.52 -13.30
CA PRO A 110 -3.80 -11.78 -12.11
C PRO A 110 -4.35 -13.20 -12.10
N ALA A 111 -4.22 -13.89 -10.97
CA ALA A 111 -4.79 -15.21 -10.76
C ALA A 111 -6.32 -15.12 -10.64
N PRO A 112 -7.07 -16.23 -10.82
CA PRO A 112 -8.53 -16.21 -10.67
C PRO A 112 -9.02 -15.62 -9.35
N GLU A 113 -8.31 -15.87 -8.24
CA GLU A 113 -8.58 -15.29 -6.93
C GLU A 113 -8.33 -13.78 -6.85
N ASP A 114 -7.41 -13.25 -7.66
CA ASP A 114 -7.13 -11.82 -7.75
C ASP A 114 -8.24 -11.08 -8.50
N GLU A 115 -8.88 -11.72 -9.48
CA GLU A 115 -9.98 -11.11 -10.23
C GLU A 115 -11.14 -10.69 -9.33
N ASP A 116 -11.46 -11.46 -8.29
CA ASP A 116 -12.51 -11.11 -7.34
C ASP A 116 -12.13 -9.86 -6.52
N ASN A 117 -10.84 -9.74 -6.15
CA ASN A 117 -10.34 -8.56 -5.46
C ASN A 117 -10.34 -7.33 -6.38
N ILE A 118 -9.95 -7.51 -7.65
CA ILE A 118 -10.01 -6.47 -8.68
C ILE A 118 -11.45 -6.01 -8.84
N MET A 119 -12.40 -6.92 -9.06
CA MET A 119 -13.81 -6.57 -9.25
C MET A 119 -14.44 -5.92 -8.03
N ALA A 120 -14.14 -6.40 -6.82
CA ALA A 120 -14.58 -5.75 -5.58
C ALA A 120 -14.05 -4.32 -5.45
N THR A 121 -12.82 -4.07 -5.92
CA THR A 121 -12.20 -2.75 -5.92
C THR A 121 -12.82 -1.83 -6.98
N LEU A 122 -12.99 -2.33 -8.21
CA LEU A 122 -13.56 -1.56 -9.33
C LEU A 122 -15.04 -1.19 -9.11
N LYS A 123 -15.74 -1.90 -8.21
CA LYS A 123 -17.08 -1.51 -7.72
C LYS A 123 -17.09 -0.28 -6.81
N GLN A 124 -15.93 0.31 -6.49
CA GLN A 124 -15.78 1.59 -5.79
C GLN A 124 -15.22 2.68 -6.72
N PRO A 125 -15.93 3.04 -7.81
CA PRO A 125 -15.40 3.88 -8.88
C PRO A 125 -15.06 5.31 -8.45
N ASP A 126 -15.68 5.79 -7.37
CA ASP A 126 -15.39 7.11 -6.78
C ASP A 126 -14.09 7.17 -6.00
N ARG A 127 -13.44 6.03 -5.78
CA ARG A 127 -12.20 5.93 -5.01
C ARG A 127 -11.01 5.47 -5.84
N VAL A 128 -11.26 4.73 -6.91
CA VAL A 128 -10.20 4.23 -7.79
C VAL A 128 -9.63 5.40 -8.58
N ASN A 129 -8.35 5.72 -8.34
CA ASN A 129 -7.67 6.83 -9.00
C ASN A 129 -6.59 6.41 -10.00
N SER A 130 -6.19 5.14 -9.98
CA SER A 130 -5.24 4.59 -10.94
C SER A 130 -5.51 3.11 -11.14
N ILE A 131 -5.46 2.68 -12.41
CA ILE A 131 -5.65 1.29 -12.81
C ILE A 131 -4.48 0.91 -13.72
N SER A 132 -3.71 -0.08 -13.30
CA SER A 132 -2.70 -0.76 -14.11
C SER A 132 -2.99 -2.26 -14.09
N LEU A 133 -3.48 -2.80 -15.21
CA LEU A 133 -4.06 -4.13 -15.24
C LEU A 133 -3.70 -4.87 -16.52
N THR A 134 -3.19 -6.09 -16.37
CA THR A 134 -3.16 -7.06 -17.47
C THR A 134 -4.52 -7.73 -17.55
N VAL A 135 -5.25 -7.45 -18.63
CA VAL A 135 -6.61 -7.92 -18.86
C VAL A 135 -6.58 -9.34 -19.42
N THR A 136 -7.08 -10.28 -18.62
CA THR A 136 -7.36 -11.66 -19.03
C THR A 136 -8.73 -11.75 -19.70
N SER A 137 -8.96 -12.80 -20.49
CA SER A 137 -10.26 -13.06 -21.11
C SER A 137 -11.40 -13.17 -20.08
N SER A 138 -11.16 -13.85 -18.95
CA SER A 138 -12.12 -13.98 -17.84
C SER A 138 -12.44 -12.65 -17.15
N LEU A 139 -11.44 -11.81 -16.92
CA LEU A 139 -11.66 -10.50 -16.31
C LEU A 139 -12.45 -9.58 -17.25
N LEU A 140 -12.17 -9.63 -18.56
CA LEU A 140 -12.89 -8.86 -19.57
C LEU A 140 -14.39 -9.14 -19.56
N GLU A 141 -14.80 -10.40 -19.36
CA GLU A 141 -16.21 -10.78 -19.26
C GLU A 141 -16.90 -10.17 -18.02
N LYS A 142 -16.15 -9.89 -16.95
CA LYS A 142 -16.66 -9.31 -15.70
C LYS A 142 -16.72 -7.79 -15.74
N LEU A 143 -15.84 -7.11 -16.47
CA LEU A 143 -15.78 -5.65 -16.49
C LEU A 143 -17.09 -4.92 -16.88
N PRO A 144 -17.97 -5.44 -17.78
CA PRO A 144 -19.27 -4.84 -18.08
C PRO A 144 -20.19 -4.67 -16.86
N THR A 145 -19.93 -5.40 -15.76
CA THR A 145 -20.70 -5.25 -14.50
C THR A 145 -20.39 -3.95 -13.75
N ILE A 146 -19.38 -3.18 -14.20
CA ILE A 146 -19.04 -1.87 -13.62
C ILE A 146 -19.90 -0.80 -14.32
N GLU A 147 -21.02 -0.46 -13.68
CA GLU A 147 -22.03 0.44 -14.26
C GLU A 147 -21.67 1.93 -14.21
N LYS A 148 -20.84 2.32 -13.25
CA LYS A 148 -20.53 3.73 -12.96
C LYS A 148 -19.15 4.14 -13.48
N PRO A 149 -19.00 5.35 -14.05
CA PRO A 149 -17.71 5.87 -14.46
C PRO A 149 -16.82 6.18 -13.26
N PHE A 150 -15.51 6.16 -13.46
CA PHE A 150 -14.54 6.49 -12.43
C PHE A 150 -14.34 8.01 -12.34
N SER A 151 -14.81 8.62 -11.26
CA SER A 151 -14.79 10.08 -11.09
C SER A 151 -13.42 10.62 -10.65
N GLN A 152 -12.57 9.79 -10.05
CA GLN A 152 -11.24 10.14 -9.54
C GLN A 152 -10.10 9.53 -10.36
N LEU A 153 -10.38 8.85 -11.47
CA LEU A 153 -9.37 8.11 -12.24
C LEU A 153 -8.45 9.07 -13.00
N GLU A 154 -7.20 9.12 -12.57
CA GLU A 154 -6.13 9.94 -13.13
C GLU A 154 -5.28 9.17 -14.14
N ASP A 155 -5.14 7.85 -13.96
CA ASP A 155 -4.24 7.01 -14.74
C ASP A 155 -4.85 5.64 -15.08
N LEU A 156 -4.78 5.26 -16.36
CA LEU A 156 -5.32 4.01 -16.87
C LEU A 156 -4.32 3.35 -17.84
N VAL A 157 -3.81 2.19 -17.42
CA VAL A 157 -2.92 1.33 -18.20
C VAL A 157 -3.56 -0.05 -18.28
N LEU A 158 -3.93 -0.46 -19.49
CA LEU A 158 -4.48 -1.78 -19.77
C LEU A 158 -3.55 -2.50 -20.74
N LEU A 159 -3.04 -3.65 -20.32
CA LEU A 159 -2.27 -4.55 -21.17
C LEU A 159 -3.16 -5.73 -21.53
N SER A 160 -3.16 -6.15 -22.79
CA SER A 160 -3.84 -7.38 -23.18
C SER A 160 -2.83 -8.52 -23.19
N GLN A 161 -3.18 -9.64 -22.57
CA GLN A 161 -2.38 -10.86 -22.64
C GLN A 161 -2.58 -11.59 -23.97
N ASP A 162 -3.76 -11.43 -24.59
CA ASP A 162 -4.17 -12.14 -25.79
C ASP A 162 -4.11 -11.20 -27.00
N ASN A 163 -3.58 -11.65 -28.14
CA ASN A 163 -3.57 -10.89 -29.41
C ASN A 163 -4.98 -10.69 -30.03
N VAL A 164 -6.03 -11.02 -29.29
CA VAL A 164 -7.41 -10.94 -29.77
C VAL A 164 -7.87 -9.49 -29.63
N ARG A 165 -8.57 -8.98 -30.65
CA ARG A 165 -9.21 -7.65 -30.60
C ARG A 165 -10.28 -7.63 -29.51
N GLN A 166 -9.90 -7.27 -28.30
CA GLN A 166 -10.82 -7.13 -27.18
C GLN A 166 -11.48 -5.74 -27.22
N THR A 167 -12.81 -5.73 -27.06
CA THR A 167 -13.59 -4.50 -27.05
C THR A 167 -13.72 -4.00 -25.62
N LEU A 168 -13.00 -2.93 -25.28
CA LEU A 168 -13.00 -2.37 -23.93
C LEU A 168 -14.39 -1.82 -23.53
N PRO A 169 -14.87 -2.05 -22.30
CA PRO A 169 -16.14 -1.48 -21.82
C PRO A 169 -16.17 0.04 -21.89
N ARG A 170 -17.37 0.60 -22.11
CA ARG A 170 -17.57 2.06 -22.28
C ARG A 170 -17.05 2.88 -21.09
N THR A 171 -17.11 2.32 -19.89
CA THR A 171 -16.65 2.93 -18.63
C THR A 171 -15.18 3.38 -18.68
N PHE A 172 -14.35 2.74 -19.51
CA PHE A 172 -12.93 3.07 -19.68
C PHE A 172 -12.64 3.93 -20.92
N ARG A 173 -13.62 4.11 -21.83
CA ARG A 173 -13.40 4.80 -23.12
C ARG A 173 -13.33 6.32 -22.99
N ASN A 174 -13.92 6.88 -21.93
CA ASN A 174 -13.96 8.34 -21.72
C ASN A 174 -12.62 8.90 -21.17
N LEU A 175 -11.63 8.04 -20.93
CA LEU A 175 -10.34 8.39 -20.31
C LEU A 175 -9.18 8.36 -21.30
N VAL A 176 -9.38 7.74 -22.46
CA VAL A 176 -8.42 7.79 -23.57
C VAL A 176 -8.78 9.02 -24.39
N GLY A 177 -8.06 10.13 -24.15
CA GLY A 177 -8.07 11.25 -25.10
C GLY A 177 -7.69 10.74 -26.50
N PRO A 178 -8.16 11.38 -27.59
CA PRO A 178 -7.88 10.91 -28.94
C PRO A 178 -6.38 10.73 -29.11
N SER A 179 -5.97 9.48 -29.34
CA SER A 179 -4.59 9.15 -29.68
C SER A 179 -4.24 9.98 -30.91
N ALA A 180 -3.21 10.83 -30.79
CA ALA A 180 -2.69 11.56 -31.92
C ALA A 180 -2.12 10.55 -32.93
N SER A 181 -2.84 10.43 -34.05
CA SER A 181 -2.49 9.97 -35.41
C SER A 181 -1.65 8.71 -35.56
#